data_AF-A0A7S1TI59-F1
#
_entry.id   AF-A0A7S1TI59-F1
#
_cell.length_a   1.000
_cell.length_b   1.000
_cell.length_c   1.000
_cell.angle_alpha   90.00
_cell.angle_beta   90.00
_cell.angle_gamma   90.00
#
_symmetry.space_group_name_H-M   'P 1'
#
loop_
_entity.id
_entity.type
_entity.pdbx_description
1 polymer ?
#
loop_
_entity_poly.entity_id
_entity_poly.type
_entity_poly.pdbx_seq_one_letter_code
_entity_poly.pdbx_strand_id
1 'polypeptide(L)'
;GRRRRRGGERPVVVVSKGAVEEAEEQENVVVSEKELMGVLGRVVEEITNGKSISRRDEVGLLRMLRRCPNIMEAAVEMRMLVAQYCTGMFSMRMINPENQNLTMNALEDLRGHLTKTYLISAWEILSRAPSEGLEGQNRSKWFSLKLDVACRLHDTKKMLDAYEEAKREVTDQHQDRLVLLASAALVGRWDEVRKLGTELAPSGELDILHAASLKDPSLVDYSSLFLLSAHVAGPDGDDSVFKGMDYHLWKALEMKSARFRLPLGSNAVPLRPDLVPGSWISQRPFAGVPLLRTGAVAHMVNPGPVPLPLSGFAGKDEMCMLGYFDVEQGGEQVRFTEFFTLKRDQHREDYWVGKELSTMVAVAGPKAGENLVEAMIDVEFEFVEDTSSIWKAV
;
A
#
# COMPACT_ATOMS: atom_id res chain seq x y z
N GLY A 1 36.49 72.67 8.66
CA GLY A 1 35.85 73.91 8.20
C GLY A 1 34.89 73.59 7.05
N ARG A 2 33.68 74.15 7.10
CA ARG A 2 32.51 73.92 6.22
C ARG A 2 32.79 74.02 4.72
N ARG A 3 32.09 73.21 3.90
CA ARG A 3 31.07 73.73 2.95
C ARG A 3 30.19 72.63 2.32
N ARG A 4 28.90 72.97 2.25
CA ARG A 4 27.73 72.26 1.70
C ARG A 4 27.70 72.24 0.17
N ARG A 5 27.03 71.23 -0.41
CA ARG A 5 26.24 71.17 -1.68
C ARG A 5 26.08 69.67 -2.02
N ARG A 6 24.95 69.09 -2.44
CA ARG A 6 23.71 69.54 -3.09
C ARG A 6 22.59 68.54 -2.75
N GLY A 7 21.37 69.04 -2.64
CA GLY A 7 20.16 68.23 -2.77
C GLY A 7 19.94 67.81 -4.22
N GLY A 8 19.36 66.62 -4.39
CA GLY A 8 18.79 66.13 -5.63
C GLY A 8 17.45 65.50 -5.28
N GLU A 9 16.38 66.14 -5.74
CA GLU A 9 14.99 65.73 -5.60
C GLU A 9 14.76 64.38 -6.29
N ARG A 10 13.93 63.53 -5.67
CA ARG A 10 13.46 62.27 -6.26
C ARG A 10 12.44 62.60 -7.36
N PRO A 11 12.56 62.04 -8.58
CA PRO A 11 11.46 62.10 -9.54
C PRO A 11 10.36 61.13 -9.11
N VAL A 12 9.15 61.67 -8.97
CA VAL A 12 7.90 60.91 -8.89
C VAL A 12 7.71 60.23 -10.24
N VAL A 13 7.96 58.92 -10.29
CA VAL A 13 7.54 58.10 -11.44
C VAL A 13 6.08 57.77 -11.23
N VAL A 14 5.22 58.48 -11.97
CA VAL A 14 3.83 58.11 -12.20
C VAL A 14 3.85 56.81 -13.01
N VAL A 15 3.69 55.68 -12.32
CA VAL A 15 3.44 54.40 -12.98
C VAL A 15 2.01 54.46 -13.49
N SER A 16 1.88 54.61 -14.81
CA SER A 16 0.63 54.52 -15.54
C SER A 16 -0.06 53.19 -15.24
N LYS A 17 -1.27 53.29 -14.67
CA LYS A 17 -2.24 52.23 -14.38
C LYS A 17 -2.81 51.52 -15.63
N GLY A 18 -2.07 51.48 -16.75
CA GLY A 18 -2.61 51.13 -18.06
C GLY A 18 -2.03 49.88 -18.72
N ALA A 19 -1.32 49.01 -17.99
CA ALA A 19 -0.65 47.85 -18.60
C ALA A 19 -0.87 46.52 -17.84
N VAL A 20 -1.81 46.49 -16.89
CA VAL A 20 -2.09 45.29 -16.06
C VAL A 20 -3.51 44.75 -16.29
N GLU A 21 -4.39 45.48 -16.98
CA GLU A 21 -5.79 45.04 -17.22
C GLU A 21 -6.05 44.50 -18.64
N GLU A 22 -5.09 44.56 -19.58
CA GLU A 22 -5.29 44.11 -20.97
C GLU A 22 -4.77 42.69 -21.27
N ALA A 23 -4.54 41.85 -20.26
CA ALA A 23 -4.09 40.46 -20.44
C ALA A 23 -5.06 39.39 -19.90
N GLU A 24 -6.24 39.77 -19.40
CA GLU A 24 -7.27 38.83 -18.90
C GLU A 24 -8.47 38.63 -19.86
N GLU A 25 -8.45 39.22 -21.06
CA GLU A 25 -9.34 38.80 -22.16
C GLU A 25 -8.67 37.74 -23.05
N GLN A 26 -8.24 36.63 -22.46
CA GLN A 26 -8.04 35.41 -23.23
C GLN A 26 -9.35 34.65 -23.31
N GLU A 27 -10.12 35.02 -24.34
CA GLU A 27 -11.00 34.17 -25.15
C GLU A 27 -11.42 32.86 -24.46
N ASN A 28 -12.69 32.80 -24.05
CA ASN A 28 -13.38 31.58 -23.57
C ASN A 28 -13.51 30.56 -24.72
N VAL A 29 -12.38 30.07 -25.24
CA VAL A 29 -12.34 28.97 -26.20
C VAL A 29 -12.68 27.71 -25.41
N VAL A 30 -13.92 27.25 -25.60
CA VAL A 30 -14.36 25.94 -25.12
C VAL A 30 -13.54 24.89 -25.86
N VAL A 31 -12.70 24.16 -25.11
CA VAL A 31 -11.93 23.05 -25.67
C VAL A 31 -12.90 21.93 -26.03
N SER A 32 -12.80 21.42 -27.25
CA SER A 32 -13.65 20.28 -27.66
C SER A 32 -13.31 19.02 -26.86
N GLU A 33 -14.32 18.23 -26.52
CA GLU A 33 -14.14 16.97 -25.78
C GLU A 33 -13.14 16.02 -26.47
N LYS A 34 -13.24 15.90 -27.80
CA LYS A 34 -12.32 15.08 -28.60
C LYS A 34 -10.86 15.53 -28.48
N GLU A 35 -10.61 16.84 -28.51
CA GLU A 35 -9.27 17.40 -28.35
C GLU A 35 -8.73 17.13 -26.94
N LEU A 36 -9.55 17.36 -25.92
CA LEU A 36 -9.18 17.13 -24.52
C LEU A 36 -8.90 15.65 -24.25
N MET A 37 -9.73 14.74 -24.76
CA MET A 37 -9.47 13.29 -24.71
C MET A 37 -8.14 12.92 -25.39
N GLY A 38 -7.84 13.52 -26.55
CA GLY A 38 -6.57 13.27 -27.24
C GLY A 38 -5.35 13.74 -26.46
N VAL A 39 -5.46 14.86 -25.74
CA VAL A 39 -4.40 15.35 -24.84
C VAL A 39 -4.28 14.45 -23.60
N LEU A 40 -5.40 14.14 -22.94
CA LEU A 40 -5.44 13.27 -21.75
C LEU A 40 -4.87 11.88 -22.05
N GLY A 41 -5.27 11.26 -23.15
CA GLY A 41 -4.79 9.93 -23.54
C GLY A 41 -3.27 9.88 -23.67
N ARG A 42 -2.66 10.88 -24.32
CA ARG A 42 -1.20 10.99 -24.43
C ARG A 42 -0.54 11.16 -23.07
N VAL A 43 -1.06 12.05 -22.22
CA VAL A 43 -0.47 12.31 -20.89
C VAL A 43 -0.59 11.09 -19.98
N VAL A 44 -1.73 10.38 -20.01
CA VAL A 44 -1.91 9.13 -19.26
C VAL A 44 -0.90 8.08 -19.72
N GLU A 45 -0.73 7.90 -21.03
CA GLU A 45 0.27 6.98 -21.59
C GLU A 45 1.71 7.38 -21.19
N GLU A 46 2.05 8.66 -21.20
CA GLU A 46 3.35 9.15 -20.73
C GLU A 46 3.60 8.81 -19.26
N ILE A 47 2.62 9.05 -18.39
CA ILE A 47 2.70 8.71 -16.96
C ILE A 47 2.83 7.19 -16.77
N THR A 48 2.03 6.39 -17.46
CA THR A 48 2.09 4.92 -17.38
C THR A 48 3.45 4.38 -17.82
N ASN A 49 4.10 5.02 -18.78
CA ASN A 49 5.46 4.69 -19.22
C ASN A 49 6.56 5.32 -18.34
N GLY A 50 6.21 5.90 -17.19
CA GLY A 50 7.17 6.45 -16.22
C GLY A 50 7.79 7.79 -16.63
N LYS A 51 7.22 8.50 -17.60
CA LYS A 51 7.69 9.84 -17.97
C LYS A 51 7.16 10.89 -17.01
N SER A 52 8.00 11.85 -16.65
CA SER A 52 7.60 12.96 -15.80
C SER A 52 6.85 14.04 -16.59
N ILE A 53 5.76 14.56 -16.01
CA ILE A 53 5.00 15.67 -16.58
C ILE A 53 5.49 17.00 -15.99
N SER A 54 5.80 17.95 -16.87
CA SER A 54 6.26 19.27 -16.45
C SER A 54 5.16 20.02 -15.70
N ARG A 55 5.53 20.88 -14.75
CA ARG A 55 4.56 21.71 -14.01
C ARG A 55 3.76 22.62 -14.94
N ARG A 56 4.35 23.05 -16.06
CA ARG A 56 3.67 23.88 -17.06
C ARG A 56 2.55 23.10 -17.75
N ASP A 57 2.82 21.86 -18.13
CA ASP A 57 1.85 21.01 -18.84
C ASP A 57 0.73 20.57 -17.90
N GLU A 58 1.05 20.23 -16.66
CA GLU A 58 0.07 19.95 -15.60
C GLU A 58 -0.88 21.13 -15.39
N VAL A 59 -0.35 22.35 -15.19
CA VAL A 59 -1.17 23.55 -15.01
C VAL A 59 -2.01 23.85 -16.26
N GLY A 60 -1.44 23.63 -17.45
CA GLY A 60 -2.15 23.77 -18.73
C GLY A 60 -3.35 22.82 -18.81
N LEU A 61 -3.15 21.54 -18.52
CA LEU A 61 -4.19 20.52 -18.58
C LEU A 61 -5.26 20.73 -17.51
N LEU A 62 -4.88 21.07 -16.27
CA LEU A 62 -5.84 21.43 -15.23
C LEU A 62 -6.69 22.64 -15.63
N ARG A 63 -6.12 23.63 -16.33
CA ARG A 63 -6.87 24.77 -16.86
C ARG A 63 -7.84 24.33 -17.96
N MET A 64 -7.44 23.42 -18.85
CA MET A 64 -8.33 22.85 -19.87
C MET A 64 -9.50 22.09 -19.23
N LEU A 65 -9.22 21.25 -18.23
CA LEU A 65 -10.26 20.51 -17.49
C LEU A 65 -11.26 21.45 -16.80
N ARG A 66 -10.80 22.55 -16.21
CA ARG A 66 -11.68 23.58 -15.61
C ARG A 66 -12.55 24.31 -16.63
N ARG A 67 -12.15 24.35 -17.89
CA ARG A 67 -12.93 24.93 -19.00
C ARG A 67 -13.95 23.95 -19.57
N CYS A 68 -13.97 22.70 -19.12
CA CYS A 68 -15.02 21.75 -19.47
C CYS A 68 -16.31 22.12 -18.70
N PRO A 69 -17.44 22.40 -19.39
CA PRO A 69 -18.65 22.93 -18.75
C PRO A 69 -19.25 22.02 -17.68
N ASN A 70 -19.18 20.69 -17.88
CA ASN A 70 -19.58 19.71 -16.88
C ASN A 70 -18.90 18.36 -17.15
N ILE A 71 -17.83 18.06 -16.41
CA ILE A 71 -17.12 16.78 -16.55
C ILE A 71 -18.02 15.57 -16.20
N MET A 72 -19.04 15.77 -15.38
CA MET A 72 -19.96 14.69 -15.00
C MET A 72 -20.91 14.31 -16.13
N GLU A 73 -21.15 15.20 -17.10
CA GLU A 73 -21.98 14.96 -18.29
C GLU A 73 -21.16 14.54 -19.51
N ALA A 74 -19.83 14.57 -19.43
CA ALA A 74 -18.95 14.13 -20.51
C ALA A 74 -19.05 12.61 -20.78
N ALA A 75 -18.54 12.17 -21.94
CA ALA A 75 -18.49 10.75 -22.29
C ALA A 75 -17.76 9.94 -21.22
N VAL A 76 -18.17 8.68 -21.06
CA VAL A 76 -17.63 7.78 -20.02
C VAL A 76 -16.11 7.63 -20.18
N GLU A 77 -15.64 7.51 -21.41
CA GLU A 77 -14.22 7.38 -21.77
C GLU A 77 -13.42 8.61 -21.33
N MET A 78 -13.98 9.81 -21.51
CA MET A 78 -13.35 11.04 -21.04
C MET A 78 -13.24 11.05 -19.52
N ARG A 79 -14.32 10.68 -18.82
CA ARG A 79 -14.35 10.59 -17.35
C ARG A 79 -13.34 9.57 -16.82
N MET A 80 -13.24 8.40 -17.46
CA MET A 80 -12.21 7.40 -17.14
C MET A 80 -10.80 7.95 -17.32
N LEU A 81 -10.52 8.62 -18.45
CA LEU A 81 -9.21 9.21 -18.72
C LEU A 81 -8.85 10.30 -17.70
N VAL A 82 -9.81 11.13 -17.28
CA VAL A 82 -9.57 12.13 -16.23
C VAL A 82 -9.26 11.46 -14.90
N ALA A 83 -10.00 10.42 -14.52
CA ALA A 83 -9.72 9.68 -13.29
C ALA A 83 -8.34 9.01 -13.34
N GLN A 84 -7.97 8.37 -14.45
CA GLN A 84 -6.63 7.79 -14.66
C GLN A 84 -5.53 8.83 -14.58
N TYR A 85 -5.73 10.00 -15.22
CA TYR A 85 -4.80 11.13 -15.13
C TYR A 85 -4.61 11.58 -13.68
N CYS A 86 -5.70 11.77 -12.93
CA CYS A 86 -5.64 12.18 -11.53
C CYS A 86 -4.85 11.17 -10.68
N THR A 87 -5.14 9.88 -10.81
CA THR A 87 -4.45 8.83 -10.06
C THR A 87 -2.97 8.71 -10.45
N GLY A 88 -2.67 8.80 -11.75
CA GLY A 88 -1.30 8.80 -12.26
C GLY A 88 -0.49 10.00 -11.77
N MET A 89 -1.06 11.20 -11.83
CA MET A 89 -0.41 12.42 -11.32
C MET A 89 -0.17 12.37 -9.82
N PHE A 90 -1.14 11.89 -9.04
CA PHE A 90 -0.96 11.67 -7.60
C PHE A 90 0.24 10.75 -7.35
N SER A 91 0.28 9.59 -8.00
CA SER A 91 1.33 8.60 -7.80
C SER A 91 2.69 9.13 -8.21
N MET A 92 2.81 9.68 -9.42
CA MET A 92 4.04 10.29 -9.94
C MET A 92 4.57 11.40 -9.03
N ARG A 93 3.68 12.25 -8.50
CA ARG A 93 4.08 13.34 -7.60
C ARG A 93 4.47 12.83 -6.23
N MET A 94 3.85 11.76 -5.72
CA MET A 94 4.21 11.15 -4.43
C MET A 94 5.56 10.44 -4.47
N ILE A 95 5.86 9.70 -5.54
CA ILE A 95 7.11 8.93 -5.69
C ILE A 95 8.31 9.76 -6.17
N ASN A 96 8.14 11.08 -6.36
CA ASN A 96 9.23 11.95 -6.80
C ASN A 96 10.42 11.84 -5.83
N PRO A 97 11.64 11.49 -6.28
CA PRO A 97 12.82 11.38 -5.43
C PRO A 97 13.11 12.64 -4.60
N GLU A 98 12.75 13.83 -5.10
CA GLU A 98 12.91 15.09 -4.37
C GLU A 98 12.13 15.12 -3.05
N ASN A 99 11.03 14.36 -2.96
CA ASN A 99 10.22 14.28 -1.75
C ASN A 99 10.93 13.54 -0.61
N GLN A 100 11.97 12.74 -0.90
CA GLN A 100 12.74 12.01 0.11
C GLN A 100 13.44 12.95 1.11
N ASN A 101 13.63 14.23 0.75
CA ASN A 101 14.26 15.23 1.59
C ASN A 101 13.26 16.11 2.36
N LEU A 102 11.95 15.91 2.16
CA LEU A 102 10.93 16.68 2.85
C LEU A 102 10.83 16.27 4.32
N THR A 103 10.49 17.23 5.18
CA THR A 103 10.06 16.91 6.55
C THR A 103 8.70 16.23 6.51
N MET A 104 8.36 15.50 7.56
CA MET A 104 7.09 14.78 7.64
C MET A 104 5.86 15.66 7.49
N ASN A 105 5.81 16.79 8.21
CA ASN A 105 4.71 17.73 8.10
C ASN A 105 4.58 18.27 6.66
N ALA A 106 5.70 18.53 5.98
CA ALA A 106 5.68 18.99 4.60
C ALA A 106 5.20 17.90 3.62
N LEU A 107 5.53 16.63 3.89
CA LEU A 107 5.06 15.49 3.11
C LEU A 107 3.55 15.22 3.33
N GLU A 108 3.07 15.35 4.56
CA GLU A 108 1.65 15.28 4.89
C GLU A 108 0.86 16.42 4.24
N ASP A 109 1.37 17.64 4.29
CA ASP A 109 0.78 18.80 3.61
C ASP A 109 0.73 18.59 2.08
N LEU A 110 1.83 18.09 1.50
CA LEU A 110 1.90 17.75 0.08
C LEU A 110 0.87 16.67 -0.27
N ARG A 111 0.81 15.57 0.49
CA ARG A 111 -0.17 14.50 0.29
C ARG A 111 -1.59 15.03 0.43
N GLY A 112 -1.88 15.85 1.43
CA GLY A 112 -3.20 16.46 1.63
C GLY A 112 -3.59 17.33 0.44
N HIS A 113 -2.64 18.12 -0.07
CA HIS A 113 -2.83 18.93 -1.28
C HIS A 113 -3.07 18.08 -2.53
N LEU A 114 -2.25 17.06 -2.78
CA LEU A 114 -2.39 16.17 -3.92
C LEU A 114 -3.68 15.33 -3.83
N THR A 115 -4.02 14.84 -2.65
CA THR A 115 -5.28 14.12 -2.38
C THR A 115 -6.47 14.98 -2.75
N LYS A 116 -6.50 16.23 -2.27
CA LYS A 116 -7.58 17.18 -2.57
C LYS A 116 -7.66 17.55 -4.05
N THR A 117 -6.50 17.69 -4.70
CA THR A 117 -6.42 18.11 -6.11
C THR A 117 -6.76 16.98 -7.08
N TYR A 118 -6.35 15.75 -6.76
CA TYR A 118 -6.39 14.62 -7.69
C TYR A 118 -7.33 13.51 -7.24
N LEU A 119 -7.08 12.90 -6.08
CA LEU A 119 -7.80 11.69 -5.67
C LEU A 119 -9.27 11.95 -5.34
N ILE A 120 -9.59 13.08 -4.69
CA ILE A 120 -10.99 13.44 -4.41
C ILE A 120 -11.76 13.64 -5.73
N SER A 121 -11.17 14.35 -6.70
CA SER A 121 -11.80 14.55 -8.00
C SER A 121 -11.99 13.24 -8.76
N ALA A 122 -10.98 12.36 -8.78
CA ALA A 122 -11.10 11.03 -9.38
C ALA A 122 -12.23 10.22 -8.73
N TRP A 123 -12.31 10.24 -7.40
CA TRP A 123 -13.36 9.55 -6.66
C TRP A 123 -14.76 10.09 -6.98
N GLU A 124 -14.92 11.41 -7.02
CA GLU A 124 -16.20 12.04 -7.34
C GLU A 124 -16.68 11.67 -8.75
N ILE A 125 -15.77 11.70 -9.73
CA ILE A 125 -16.06 11.27 -11.10
C ILE A 125 -16.51 9.81 -11.12
N LEU A 126 -15.74 8.91 -10.50
CA LEU A 126 -16.02 7.47 -10.54
C LEU A 126 -17.24 7.04 -9.71
N SER A 127 -17.62 7.83 -8.70
CA SER A 127 -18.71 7.49 -7.77
C SER A 127 -20.06 8.08 -8.14
N ARG A 128 -20.07 9.27 -8.78
CA ARG A 128 -21.32 9.96 -9.11
C ARG A 128 -21.75 9.76 -10.57
N ALA A 129 -20.81 9.44 -11.46
CA ALA A 129 -21.15 9.16 -12.84
C ALA A 129 -21.87 7.80 -12.94
N PRO A 130 -22.95 7.70 -13.73
CA PRO A 130 -23.53 6.41 -14.04
C PRO A 130 -22.48 5.56 -14.76
N SER A 131 -22.25 4.35 -14.25
CA SER A 131 -21.56 3.27 -14.97
C SER A 131 -22.50 2.55 -15.95
N GLU A 132 -23.78 2.93 -15.97
CA GLU A 132 -24.79 2.44 -16.91
C GLU A 132 -24.35 2.75 -18.36
N GLY A 133 -24.29 1.69 -19.18
CA GLY A 133 -23.79 1.76 -20.56
C GLY A 133 -22.34 1.29 -20.73
N LEU A 134 -21.60 1.06 -19.64
CA LEU A 134 -20.33 0.33 -19.71
C LEU A 134 -20.58 -1.18 -19.85
N GLU A 135 -19.92 -1.79 -20.83
CA GLU A 135 -19.96 -3.23 -21.06
C GLU A 135 -18.56 -3.85 -21.01
N GLY A 136 -18.52 -5.13 -20.62
CA GLY A 136 -17.31 -5.96 -20.63
C GLY A 136 -16.11 -5.33 -19.92
N GLN A 137 -14.97 -5.25 -20.63
CA GLN A 137 -13.70 -4.82 -20.05
C GLN A 137 -13.70 -3.37 -19.55
N ASN A 138 -14.47 -2.46 -20.16
CA ASN A 138 -14.51 -1.06 -19.71
C ASN A 138 -15.21 -0.94 -18.35
N ARG A 139 -16.20 -1.80 -18.10
CA ARG A 139 -16.89 -1.90 -16.82
C ARG A 139 -15.95 -2.42 -15.72
N SER A 140 -15.22 -3.52 -15.96
CA SER A 140 -14.21 -4.01 -15.02
C SER A 140 -13.15 -2.94 -14.72
N LYS A 141 -12.58 -2.30 -15.76
CA LYS A 141 -11.60 -1.21 -15.61
C LYS A 141 -12.13 -0.03 -14.78
N TRP A 142 -13.40 0.33 -14.92
CA TRP A 142 -14.02 1.40 -14.13
C TRP A 142 -14.00 1.06 -12.64
N PHE A 143 -14.46 -0.14 -12.27
CA PHE A 143 -14.52 -0.54 -10.87
C PHE A 143 -13.14 -0.82 -10.27
N SER A 144 -12.21 -1.39 -11.04
CA SER A 144 -10.81 -1.54 -10.63
C SER A 144 -10.14 -0.20 -10.37
N LEU A 145 -10.37 0.80 -11.23
CA LEU A 145 -9.84 2.15 -11.00
C LEU A 145 -10.48 2.83 -9.78
N LYS A 146 -11.80 2.64 -9.58
CA LYS A 146 -12.51 3.17 -8.40
C LYS A 146 -11.95 2.56 -7.12
N LEU A 147 -11.64 1.27 -7.13
CA LEU A 147 -11.01 0.56 -6.02
C LEU A 147 -9.59 1.05 -5.74
N ASP A 148 -8.75 1.24 -6.77
CA ASP A 148 -7.41 1.82 -6.62
C ASP A 148 -7.46 3.24 -6.02
N VAL A 149 -8.37 4.09 -6.51
CA VAL A 149 -8.58 5.44 -5.94
C VAL A 149 -9.00 5.36 -4.47
N ALA A 150 -9.92 4.45 -4.12
CA ALA A 150 -10.34 4.25 -2.73
C ALA A 150 -9.18 3.82 -1.84
N CYS A 151 -8.37 2.87 -2.30
CA CYS A 151 -7.18 2.39 -1.60
C CYS A 151 -6.20 3.53 -1.34
N ARG A 152 -5.94 4.38 -2.34
CA ARG A 152 -5.04 5.55 -2.23
C ARG A 152 -5.59 6.67 -1.34
N LEU A 153 -6.91 6.80 -1.25
CA LEU A 153 -7.56 7.72 -0.31
C LEU A 153 -7.41 7.27 1.15
N HIS A 154 -7.03 6.00 1.40
CA HIS A 154 -6.95 5.40 2.73
C HIS A 154 -8.30 5.51 3.50
N ASP A 155 -9.42 5.56 2.77
CA ASP A 155 -10.76 5.66 3.35
C ASP A 155 -11.42 4.28 3.34
N THR A 156 -11.47 3.65 4.51
CA THR A 156 -11.91 2.25 4.60
C THR A 156 -13.35 2.05 4.14
N LYS A 157 -14.24 3.02 4.37
CA LYS A 157 -15.62 2.91 3.91
C LYS A 157 -15.67 2.92 2.39
N LYS A 158 -14.98 3.88 1.75
CA LYS A 158 -14.88 3.95 0.29
C LYS A 158 -14.25 2.68 -0.30
N MET A 159 -13.23 2.12 0.36
CA MET A 159 -12.58 0.88 -0.07
C MET A 159 -13.52 -0.31 -0.02
N LEU A 160 -14.28 -0.47 1.08
CA LEU A 160 -15.26 -1.54 1.19
C LEU A 160 -16.36 -1.43 0.13
N ASP A 161 -16.89 -0.22 -0.06
CA ASP A 161 -17.93 0.04 -1.08
C ASP A 161 -17.40 -0.26 -2.49
N ALA A 162 -16.21 0.24 -2.83
CA ALA A 162 -15.58 0.00 -4.13
C ALA A 162 -15.19 -1.47 -4.35
N TYR A 163 -14.77 -2.17 -3.29
CA TYR A 163 -14.45 -3.60 -3.35
C TYR A 163 -15.68 -4.44 -3.67
N GLU A 164 -16.81 -4.16 -3.01
CA GLU A 164 -18.07 -4.86 -3.27
C GLU A 164 -18.58 -4.65 -4.69
N GLU A 165 -18.42 -3.45 -5.23
CA GLU A 165 -18.75 -3.16 -6.62
C GLU A 165 -17.81 -3.91 -7.58
N ALA A 166 -16.50 -3.82 -7.39
CA ALA A 166 -15.51 -4.50 -8.24
C ALA A 166 -15.71 -6.02 -8.23
N LYS A 167 -15.94 -6.61 -7.06
CA LYS A 167 -16.16 -8.05 -6.90
C LYS A 167 -17.33 -8.59 -7.74
N ARG A 168 -18.40 -7.80 -7.92
CA ARG A 168 -19.56 -8.20 -8.74
C ARG A 168 -19.27 -8.20 -10.24
N GLU A 169 -18.21 -7.53 -10.64
CA GLU A 169 -17.93 -7.13 -12.02
C GLU A 169 -16.62 -7.75 -12.54
N VAL A 170 -15.97 -8.54 -11.69
CA VAL A 170 -14.72 -9.21 -12.01
C VAL A 170 -14.93 -10.24 -13.11
N THR A 171 -14.04 -10.14 -14.10
CA THR A 171 -13.95 -11.08 -15.20
C THR A 171 -13.08 -12.28 -14.81
N ASP A 172 -13.08 -13.34 -15.61
CA ASP A 172 -12.20 -14.50 -15.39
C ASP A 172 -10.70 -14.21 -15.60
N GLN A 173 -10.30 -12.95 -15.76
CA GLN A 173 -8.91 -12.56 -15.95
C GLN A 173 -8.11 -12.62 -14.64
N HIS A 174 -6.93 -13.24 -14.66
CA HIS A 174 -6.07 -13.37 -13.49
C HIS A 174 -5.65 -12.04 -12.86
N GLN A 175 -5.43 -11.00 -13.68
CA GLN A 175 -5.03 -9.68 -13.20
C GLN A 175 -6.12 -9.04 -12.32
N ASP A 176 -7.39 -9.16 -12.71
CA ASP A 176 -8.52 -8.68 -11.91
C ASP A 176 -8.59 -9.41 -10.56
N ARG A 177 -8.30 -10.72 -10.53
CA ARG A 177 -8.27 -11.53 -9.31
C ARG A 177 -7.14 -11.16 -8.37
N LEU A 178 -5.94 -10.83 -8.88
CA LEU A 178 -4.82 -10.36 -8.06
C LEU A 178 -5.14 -9.01 -7.39
N VAL A 179 -5.73 -8.08 -8.14
CA VAL A 179 -6.17 -6.78 -7.59
C VAL A 179 -7.24 -6.96 -6.52
N LEU A 180 -8.21 -7.85 -6.76
CA LEU A 180 -9.19 -8.20 -5.73
C LEU A 180 -8.52 -8.82 -4.50
N LEU A 181 -7.57 -9.75 -4.67
CA LEU A 181 -6.92 -10.42 -3.55
C LEU A 181 -6.18 -9.41 -2.67
N ALA A 182 -5.41 -8.52 -3.29
CA ALA A 182 -4.71 -7.45 -2.57
C ALA A 182 -5.68 -6.52 -1.85
N SER A 183 -6.76 -6.12 -2.53
CA SER A 183 -7.77 -5.22 -1.96
C SER A 183 -8.56 -5.86 -0.82
N ALA A 184 -8.91 -7.15 -0.96
CA ALA A 184 -9.56 -7.95 0.07
C ALA A 184 -8.68 -8.01 1.33
N ALA A 185 -7.38 -8.20 1.15
CA ALA A 185 -6.42 -8.19 2.24
C ALA A 185 -6.41 -6.83 2.95
N LEU A 186 -6.34 -5.72 2.21
CA LEU A 186 -6.33 -4.36 2.77
C LEU A 186 -7.57 -4.03 3.61
N VAL A 187 -8.74 -4.54 3.22
CA VAL A 187 -10.01 -4.33 3.96
C VAL A 187 -10.28 -5.40 5.02
N GLY A 188 -9.36 -6.35 5.24
CA GLY A 188 -9.47 -7.37 6.29
C GLY A 188 -10.41 -8.53 5.98
N ARG A 189 -10.71 -8.79 4.69
CA ARG A 189 -11.54 -9.91 4.23
C ARG A 189 -10.70 -11.15 3.97
N TRP A 190 -10.19 -11.74 5.05
CA TRP A 190 -9.33 -12.92 5.03
C TRP A 190 -10.01 -14.13 4.37
N ASP A 191 -11.34 -14.24 4.45
CA ASP A 191 -12.14 -15.28 3.80
C ASP A 191 -12.09 -15.17 2.27
N GLU A 192 -12.20 -13.95 1.75
CA GLU A 192 -12.04 -13.65 0.34
C GLU A 192 -10.59 -13.82 -0.13
N VAL A 193 -9.61 -13.42 0.69
CA VAL A 193 -8.17 -13.68 0.41
C VAL A 193 -7.93 -15.19 0.25
N ARG A 194 -8.49 -16.01 1.15
CA ARG A 194 -8.40 -17.48 1.04
C ARG A 194 -9.04 -17.98 -0.25
N LYS A 195 -10.26 -17.52 -0.55
CA LYS A 195 -11.00 -17.93 -1.75
C LYS A 195 -10.23 -17.58 -3.03
N LEU A 196 -9.88 -16.31 -3.20
CA LEU A 196 -9.16 -15.81 -4.38
C LEU A 196 -7.77 -16.45 -4.48
N GLY A 197 -7.08 -16.64 -3.35
CA GLY A 197 -5.79 -17.31 -3.33
C GLY A 197 -5.87 -18.77 -3.77
N THR A 198 -6.94 -19.48 -3.39
CA THR A 198 -7.21 -20.85 -3.87
C THR A 198 -7.44 -20.89 -5.38
N GLU A 199 -8.13 -19.88 -5.93
CA GLU A 199 -8.37 -19.76 -7.38
C GLU A 199 -7.09 -19.40 -8.16
N LEU A 200 -6.15 -18.69 -7.53
CA LEU A 200 -4.89 -18.23 -8.13
C LEU A 200 -3.73 -19.23 -7.93
N ALA A 201 -3.77 -20.09 -6.92
CA ALA A 201 -2.70 -21.04 -6.65
C ALA A 201 -2.35 -21.95 -7.85
N PRO A 202 -3.32 -22.49 -8.63
CA PRO A 202 -3.00 -23.35 -9.77
C PRO A 202 -2.24 -22.65 -10.91
N SER A 203 -2.33 -21.33 -11.02
CA SER A 203 -1.63 -20.58 -12.07
C SER A 203 -0.20 -20.19 -11.68
N GLY A 204 0.23 -20.45 -10.43
CA GLY A 204 1.58 -20.12 -9.94
C GLY A 204 1.84 -18.63 -9.70
N GLU A 205 0.82 -17.77 -9.82
CA GLU A 205 0.98 -16.32 -9.65
C GLU A 205 1.39 -15.94 -8.21
N LEU A 206 0.86 -16.65 -7.22
CA LEU A 206 1.25 -16.45 -5.82
C LEU A 206 2.72 -16.83 -5.57
N ASP A 207 3.22 -17.86 -6.26
CA ASP A 207 4.64 -18.24 -6.15
C ASP A 207 5.56 -17.19 -6.77
N ILE A 208 5.13 -16.54 -7.85
CA ILE A 208 5.86 -15.42 -8.47
C ILE A 208 5.94 -14.24 -7.50
N LEU A 209 4.82 -13.88 -6.86
CA LEU A 209 4.78 -12.81 -5.85
C LEU A 209 5.63 -13.14 -4.63
N HIS A 210 5.59 -14.39 -4.16
CA HIS A 210 6.42 -14.87 -3.07
C HIS A 210 7.92 -14.80 -3.42
N ALA A 211 8.31 -15.27 -4.61
CA ALA A 211 9.69 -15.15 -5.07
C ALA A 211 10.16 -13.69 -5.21
N ALA A 212 9.24 -12.77 -5.53
CA ALA A 212 9.53 -11.34 -5.56
C ALA A 212 9.74 -10.77 -4.15
N SER A 213 8.89 -11.13 -3.17
CA SER A 213 9.06 -10.69 -1.78
C SER A 213 10.31 -11.28 -1.12
N LEU A 214 10.72 -12.50 -1.47
CA LEU A 214 12.00 -13.05 -1.00
C LEU A 214 13.22 -12.29 -1.56
N LYS A 215 13.10 -11.71 -2.76
CA LYS A 215 14.17 -10.89 -3.37
C LYS A 215 14.17 -9.46 -2.84
N ASP A 216 12.98 -8.89 -2.63
CA ASP A 216 12.77 -7.59 -2.01
C ASP A 216 11.83 -7.75 -0.81
N PRO A 217 12.40 -7.98 0.40
CA PRO A 217 11.63 -8.23 1.62
C PRO A 217 10.78 -7.05 2.10
N SER A 218 10.78 -5.91 1.39
CA SER A 218 9.86 -4.80 1.66
C SER A 218 8.50 -4.95 0.97
N LEU A 219 8.38 -5.89 0.03
CA LEU A 219 7.14 -6.17 -0.68
C LEU A 219 6.24 -7.10 0.14
N VAL A 220 4.95 -6.73 0.23
CA VAL A 220 3.93 -7.56 0.88
C VAL A 220 3.86 -8.93 0.18
N ASP A 221 4.01 -9.99 0.97
CA ASP A 221 3.91 -11.36 0.50
C ASP A 221 2.46 -11.84 0.53
N TYR A 222 1.79 -11.71 -0.61
CA TYR A 222 0.40 -12.15 -0.78
C TYR A 222 0.23 -13.68 -0.76
N SER A 223 1.29 -14.45 -1.04
CA SER A 223 1.27 -15.91 -0.85
C SER A 223 1.21 -16.25 0.64
N SER A 224 2.04 -15.59 1.45
CA SER A 224 2.02 -15.74 2.90
C SER A 224 0.69 -15.31 3.52
N LEU A 225 0.06 -14.23 3.02
CA LEU A 225 -1.31 -13.83 3.41
C LEU A 225 -2.34 -14.92 3.10
N PHE A 226 -2.30 -15.49 1.89
CA PHE A 226 -3.17 -16.60 1.51
C PHE A 226 -2.98 -17.82 2.42
N LEU A 227 -1.73 -18.24 2.66
CA LEU A 227 -1.43 -19.38 3.54
C LEU A 227 -1.87 -19.10 4.98
N LEU A 228 -1.67 -17.88 5.48
CA LEU A 228 -2.16 -17.46 6.79
C LEU A 228 -3.68 -17.55 6.88
N SER A 229 -4.41 -17.05 5.88
CA SER A 229 -5.87 -17.14 5.83
C SER A 229 -6.37 -18.59 5.77
N ALA A 230 -5.63 -19.48 5.09
CA ALA A 230 -5.92 -20.91 5.08
C ALA A 230 -5.63 -21.58 6.43
N HIS A 231 -4.53 -21.19 7.10
CA HIS A 231 -4.11 -21.74 8.39
C HIS A 231 -5.07 -21.36 9.52
N VAL A 232 -5.45 -20.09 9.59
CA VAL A 232 -6.27 -19.55 10.70
C VAL A 232 -7.72 -20.03 10.64
N ALA A 233 -8.25 -20.36 9.47
CA ALA A 233 -9.59 -20.92 9.38
C ALA A 233 -9.72 -22.30 10.09
N GLY A 234 -8.61 -23.03 10.29
CA GLY A 234 -8.63 -24.39 10.81
C GLY A 234 -9.49 -25.37 9.97
N PRO A 235 -9.59 -26.64 10.38
CA PRO A 235 -10.43 -27.64 9.70
C PRO A 235 -11.94 -27.36 9.84
N ASP A 236 -12.33 -26.67 10.92
CA ASP A 236 -13.74 -26.44 11.30
C ASP A 236 -14.22 -24.99 11.05
N GLY A 237 -13.38 -24.10 10.52
CA GLY A 237 -13.79 -22.73 10.15
C GLY A 237 -14.06 -21.80 11.33
N ASP A 238 -13.38 -21.97 12.48
CA ASP A 238 -13.60 -21.06 13.61
C ASP A 238 -12.83 -19.74 13.41
N ASP A 239 -13.50 -18.78 12.76
CA ASP A 239 -12.97 -17.46 12.39
C ASP A 239 -12.67 -16.51 13.58
N SER A 240 -12.59 -17.03 14.80
CA SER A 240 -12.54 -16.24 16.04
C SER A 240 -11.30 -15.32 16.13
N VAL A 241 -10.21 -15.66 15.45
CA VAL A 241 -8.94 -14.90 15.47
C VAL A 241 -9.05 -13.55 14.75
N PHE A 242 -9.90 -13.42 13.74
CA PHE A 242 -10.02 -12.18 12.94
C PHE A 242 -11.35 -11.45 13.14
N LYS A 243 -12.32 -12.06 13.82
CA LYS A 243 -13.62 -11.43 14.10
C LYS A 243 -13.45 -10.28 15.11
N GLY A 244 -13.79 -9.06 14.68
CA GLY A 244 -13.84 -7.87 15.54
C GLY A 244 -12.58 -7.00 15.55
N MET A 245 -11.61 -7.27 14.67
CA MET A 245 -10.45 -6.40 14.52
C MET A 245 -10.83 -5.07 13.84
N ASP A 246 -10.43 -3.96 14.46
CA ASP A 246 -10.44 -2.64 13.84
C ASP A 246 -9.22 -2.51 12.92
N TYR A 247 -9.48 -2.48 11.61
CA TYR A 247 -8.50 -2.52 10.55
C TYR A 247 -8.11 -1.13 10.01
N HIS A 248 -8.40 -0.05 10.74
CA HIS A 248 -8.32 1.31 10.18
C HIS A 248 -6.94 2.00 10.35
N LEU A 249 -5.85 1.24 10.46
CA LEU A 249 -4.51 1.82 10.69
C LEU A 249 -3.67 1.87 9.41
N TRP A 250 -3.35 3.09 8.98
CA TRP A 250 -2.42 3.37 7.89
C TRP A 250 -1.18 4.05 8.46
N LYS A 251 -0.23 3.25 8.94
CA LYS A 251 1.00 3.72 9.60
C LYS A 251 2.18 2.85 9.20
N ALA A 252 3.38 3.38 9.35
CA ALA A 252 4.59 2.59 9.40
C ALA A 252 5.14 2.70 10.82
N LEU A 253 5.70 1.61 11.30
CA LEU A 253 6.27 1.49 12.62
C LEU A 253 7.72 1.00 12.48
N GLU A 254 8.66 1.64 13.15
CA GLU A 254 10.03 1.17 13.24
C GLU A 254 10.14 0.25 14.44
N MET A 255 10.69 -0.94 14.22
CA MET A 255 11.02 -1.85 15.31
C MET A 255 12.26 -1.36 16.05
N LYS A 256 12.12 -1.00 17.32
CA LYS A 256 13.23 -0.56 18.18
C LYS A 256 13.93 -1.71 18.89
N SER A 257 13.16 -2.71 19.32
CA SER A 257 13.72 -3.90 19.95
C SER A 257 12.89 -5.13 19.61
N ALA A 258 13.59 -6.26 19.50
CA ALA A 258 13.00 -7.58 19.35
C ALA A 258 13.68 -8.56 20.29
N ARG A 259 12.90 -9.24 21.12
CA ARG A 259 13.39 -10.22 22.08
C ARG A 259 12.65 -11.53 21.92
N PHE A 260 13.41 -12.61 22.05
CA PHE A 260 12.94 -13.97 21.87
C PHE A 260 13.39 -14.81 23.04
N ARG A 261 12.57 -15.80 23.43
CA ARG A 261 12.92 -16.73 24.50
C ARG A 261 12.23 -18.07 24.28
N LEU A 262 12.99 -19.15 24.46
CA LEU A 262 12.40 -20.47 24.61
C LEU A 262 11.69 -20.60 25.97
N PRO A 263 10.45 -21.08 26.03
CA PRO A 263 9.76 -21.32 27.29
C PRO A 263 10.60 -22.19 28.24
N LEU A 264 10.50 -21.93 29.54
CA LEU A 264 11.22 -22.71 30.54
C LEU A 264 10.85 -24.19 30.43
N GLY A 265 11.85 -25.06 30.33
CA GLY A 265 11.66 -26.51 30.18
C GLY A 265 11.36 -26.97 28.74
N SER A 266 11.40 -26.07 27.75
CA SER A 266 11.33 -26.48 26.34
C SER A 266 12.58 -27.25 25.93
N ASN A 267 12.37 -28.41 25.29
CA ASN A 267 13.41 -29.21 24.64
C ASN A 267 13.42 -29.01 23.12
N ALA A 268 12.63 -28.05 22.60
CA ALA A 268 12.58 -27.77 21.18
C ALA A 268 13.94 -27.23 20.71
N VAL A 269 14.39 -27.69 19.54
CA VAL A 269 15.56 -27.12 18.88
C VAL A 269 15.06 -25.88 18.13
N PRO A 270 15.36 -24.68 18.62
CA PRO A 270 14.89 -23.46 17.98
C PRO A 270 15.60 -23.33 16.63
N LEU A 271 14.85 -22.85 15.64
CA LEU A 271 15.43 -22.50 14.34
C LEU A 271 16.12 -21.12 14.37
N ARG A 272 16.15 -20.49 15.56
CA ARG A 272 16.93 -19.30 15.87
C ARG A 272 18.19 -19.67 16.66
N PRO A 273 19.38 -19.21 16.24
CA PRO A 273 20.61 -19.45 16.97
C PRO A 273 20.55 -18.78 18.36
N ASP A 274 21.29 -19.35 19.30
CA ASP A 274 21.58 -18.79 20.64
C ASP A 274 20.38 -18.65 21.59
N LEU A 275 19.19 -19.14 21.24
CA LEU A 275 18.08 -19.18 22.19
C LEU A 275 18.30 -20.23 23.28
N VAL A 276 18.22 -19.78 24.54
CA VAL A 276 18.34 -20.62 25.73
C VAL A 276 17.00 -20.61 26.49
N PRO A 277 16.51 -21.78 26.97
CA PRO A 277 15.28 -21.84 27.76
C PRO A 277 15.30 -20.90 28.96
N GLY A 278 14.25 -20.08 29.10
CA GLY A 278 14.06 -19.17 30.23
C GLY A 278 14.81 -17.83 30.14
N SER A 279 15.66 -17.61 29.14
CA SER A 279 16.40 -16.35 28.96
C SER A 279 15.97 -15.57 27.72
N TRP A 280 15.75 -14.26 27.90
CA TRP A 280 15.47 -13.35 26.79
C TRP A 280 16.75 -13.02 26.02
N ILE A 281 16.71 -13.23 24.72
CA ILE A 281 17.79 -12.89 23.79
C ILE A 281 17.29 -11.81 22.83
N SER A 282 18.02 -10.70 22.77
CA SER A 282 17.72 -9.62 21.84
C SER A 282 18.24 -9.96 20.44
N GLN A 283 17.39 -9.80 19.43
CA GLN A 283 17.79 -9.87 18.02
C GLN A 283 17.69 -8.49 17.38
N ARG A 284 18.64 -8.19 16.50
CA ARG A 284 18.68 -6.89 15.83
C ARG A 284 17.64 -6.85 14.72
N PRO A 285 16.78 -5.82 14.67
CA PRO A 285 15.93 -5.58 13.51
C PRO A 285 16.76 -5.30 12.26
N PHE A 286 16.22 -5.62 11.09
CA PHE A 286 16.83 -5.24 9.82
C PHE A 286 16.71 -3.72 9.60
N ALA A 287 17.84 -3.07 9.37
CA ALA A 287 17.86 -1.62 9.19
C ALA A 287 17.08 -1.19 7.94
N GLY A 288 16.26 -0.14 8.07
CA GLY A 288 15.57 0.49 6.95
C GLY A 288 14.31 -0.22 6.46
N VAL A 289 13.84 -1.27 7.14
CA VAL A 289 12.57 -1.93 6.82
C VAL A 289 11.58 -1.79 7.98
N PRO A 290 10.58 -0.89 7.87
CA PRO A 290 9.57 -0.73 8.90
C PRO A 290 8.60 -1.92 8.92
N LEU A 291 7.88 -2.08 10.03
CA LEU A 291 6.58 -2.73 10.03
C LEU A 291 5.58 -1.78 9.32
N LEU A 292 5.11 -2.20 8.16
CA LEU A 292 4.06 -1.51 7.40
C LEU A 292 2.70 -1.96 7.91
N ARG A 293 1.85 -1.00 8.26
CA ARG A 293 0.43 -1.17 8.59
C ARG A 293 -0.40 -0.45 7.53
N THR A 294 -1.00 -1.23 6.63
CA THR A 294 -1.72 -0.73 5.47
C THR A 294 -3.15 -1.26 5.52
N GLY A 295 -4.03 -0.51 6.21
CA GLY A 295 -5.36 -1.01 6.55
C GLY A 295 -5.27 -2.22 7.47
N ALA A 296 -5.86 -3.34 7.05
CA ALA A 296 -5.78 -4.59 7.79
C ALA A 296 -4.44 -5.34 7.63
N VAL A 297 -3.63 -4.98 6.64
CA VAL A 297 -2.38 -5.69 6.35
C VAL A 297 -1.27 -5.21 7.28
N ALA A 298 -0.56 -6.16 7.87
CA ALA A 298 0.73 -5.96 8.50
C ALA A 298 1.81 -6.65 7.68
N HIS A 299 2.94 -5.98 7.47
CA HIS A 299 4.10 -6.56 6.81
C HIS A 299 5.39 -6.07 7.45
N MET A 300 6.30 -6.98 7.76
CA MET A 300 7.63 -6.65 8.28
C MET A 300 8.63 -7.69 7.82
N VAL A 301 9.91 -7.41 8.01
CA VAL A 301 10.96 -8.43 7.87
C VAL A 301 11.23 -9.03 9.23
N ASN A 302 11.27 -10.37 9.29
CA ASN A 302 11.60 -11.11 10.50
C ASN A 302 12.88 -10.55 11.15
N PRO A 303 12.86 -10.08 12.40
CA PRO A 303 14.09 -9.71 13.10
C PRO A 303 14.81 -11.00 13.49
N GLY A 304 15.83 -11.39 12.71
CA GLY A 304 16.50 -12.68 12.88
C GLY A 304 17.69 -12.88 11.95
N PRO A 305 18.27 -14.10 11.92
CA PRO A 305 19.43 -14.40 11.08
C PRO A 305 19.10 -14.38 9.58
N VAL A 306 17.84 -14.59 9.22
CA VAL A 306 17.35 -14.61 7.84
C VAL A 306 16.32 -13.48 7.67
N PRO A 307 16.49 -12.57 6.69
CA PRO A 307 15.53 -11.50 6.39
C PRO A 307 14.30 -12.05 5.68
N LEU A 308 13.50 -12.84 6.40
CA LEU A 308 12.27 -13.43 5.88
C LEU A 308 11.15 -12.37 5.86
N PRO A 309 10.52 -12.06 4.70
CA PRO A 309 9.31 -11.26 4.68
C PRO A 309 8.19 -11.97 5.44
N LEU A 310 7.58 -11.26 6.38
CA LEU A 310 6.42 -11.68 7.15
C LEU A 310 5.24 -10.81 6.75
N SER A 311 4.16 -11.42 6.28
CA SER A 311 2.93 -10.72 5.92
C SER A 311 1.73 -11.32 6.66
N GLY A 312 0.78 -10.47 7.00
CA GLY A 312 -0.35 -10.91 7.78
C GLY A 312 -1.44 -9.88 8.00
N PHE A 313 -2.34 -10.20 8.92
CA PHE A 313 -3.45 -9.36 9.30
C PHE A 313 -3.23 -8.81 10.69
N ALA A 314 -3.58 -7.54 10.87
CA ALA A 314 -3.46 -6.91 12.15
C ALA A 314 -4.60 -5.92 12.39
N GLY A 315 -5.20 -6.03 13.57
CA GLY A 315 -6.16 -5.08 14.11
C GLY A 315 -5.46 -4.04 14.98
N LYS A 316 -6.25 -3.38 15.83
CA LYS A 316 -5.77 -2.40 16.81
C LYS A 316 -4.85 -3.02 17.86
N ASP A 317 -5.24 -4.16 18.43
CA ASP A 317 -4.60 -4.75 19.61
C ASP A 317 -4.04 -6.16 19.35
N GLU A 318 -4.19 -6.69 18.14
CA GLU A 318 -3.78 -8.05 17.79
C GLU A 318 -3.19 -8.10 16.38
N MET A 319 -2.21 -8.97 16.16
CA MET A 319 -1.50 -9.13 14.88
C MET A 319 -1.10 -10.58 14.70
N CYS A 320 -1.40 -11.14 13.53
CA CYS A 320 -0.93 -12.45 13.09
C CYS A 320 -0.16 -12.30 11.80
N MET A 321 1.03 -12.89 11.69
CA MET A 321 1.87 -12.81 10.50
C MET A 321 2.50 -14.16 10.20
N LEU A 322 2.74 -14.39 8.91
CA LEU A 322 3.37 -15.61 8.42
C LEU A 322 4.43 -15.25 7.39
N GLY A 323 5.52 -15.99 7.38
CA GLY A 323 6.45 -16.05 6.26
C GLY A 323 7.01 -17.44 6.13
N TYR A 324 7.45 -17.78 4.93
CA TYR A 324 8.05 -19.09 4.66
C TYR A 324 9.11 -19.00 3.56
N PHE A 325 9.95 -20.03 3.46
CA PHE A 325 10.77 -20.27 2.29
C PHE A 325 11.05 -21.76 2.15
N ASP A 326 11.30 -22.20 0.92
CA ASP A 326 11.59 -23.60 0.61
C ASP A 326 13.09 -23.78 0.34
N VAL A 327 13.68 -24.84 0.91
CA VAL A 327 15.09 -25.22 0.71
C VAL A 327 15.16 -26.67 0.28
N GLU A 328 16.02 -26.96 -0.70
CA GLU A 328 16.35 -28.33 -1.07
C GLU A 328 17.41 -28.89 -0.11
N GLN A 329 17.07 -29.96 0.61
CA GLN A 329 17.96 -30.59 1.58
C GLN A 329 17.85 -32.12 1.49
N GLY A 330 18.94 -32.77 1.08
CA GLY A 330 19.02 -34.24 1.12
C GLY A 330 18.02 -34.98 0.23
N GLY A 331 17.59 -34.36 -0.87
CA GLY A 331 16.56 -34.91 -1.78
C GLY A 331 15.12 -34.63 -1.34
N GLU A 332 14.92 -33.91 -0.24
CA GLU A 332 13.64 -33.34 0.17
C GLU A 332 13.60 -31.85 -0.21
N GLN A 333 12.41 -31.35 -0.53
CA GLN A 333 12.11 -29.93 -0.48
C GLN A 333 11.49 -29.65 0.88
N VAL A 334 12.17 -28.86 1.72
CA VAL A 334 11.75 -28.55 3.09
C VAL A 334 11.29 -27.10 3.15
N ARG A 335 10.06 -26.89 3.60
CA ARG A 335 9.52 -25.57 3.91
C ARG A 335 9.84 -25.19 5.33
N PHE A 336 10.53 -24.08 5.49
CA PHE A 336 10.65 -23.38 6.76
C PHE A 336 9.50 -22.37 6.86
N THR A 337 8.74 -22.41 7.96
CA THR A 337 7.65 -21.46 8.22
C THR A 337 7.86 -20.80 9.57
N GLU A 338 7.65 -19.49 9.64
CA GLU A 338 7.49 -18.75 10.89
C GLU A 338 6.09 -18.15 10.96
N PHE A 339 5.38 -18.45 12.03
CA PHE A 339 4.06 -17.93 12.31
C PHE A 339 4.06 -17.16 13.62
N PHE A 340 3.69 -15.88 13.56
CA PHE A 340 3.60 -15.00 14.72
C PHE A 340 2.16 -14.75 15.11
N THR A 341 1.89 -14.78 16.42
CA THR A 341 0.65 -14.28 17.02
C THR A 341 1.01 -13.33 18.14
N LEU A 342 0.61 -12.06 17.99
CA LEU A 342 1.00 -10.96 18.86
C LEU A 342 -0.23 -10.23 19.39
N LYS A 343 -0.14 -9.77 20.63
CA LYS A 343 -1.10 -8.86 21.25
C LYS A 343 -0.39 -7.63 21.78
N ARG A 344 -1.02 -6.48 21.64
CA ARG A 344 -0.54 -5.22 22.20
C ARG A 344 -0.65 -5.27 23.73
N ASP A 345 0.37 -4.78 24.41
CA ASP A 345 0.36 -4.69 25.86
C ASP A 345 -0.69 -3.67 26.34
N GLN A 346 -1.38 -3.97 27.45
CA GLN A 346 -2.47 -3.14 27.95
C GLN A 346 -2.00 -1.83 28.62
N HIS A 347 -0.72 -1.77 29.01
CA HIS A 347 -0.12 -0.64 29.72
C HIS A 347 0.87 0.13 28.85
N ARG A 348 1.36 -0.48 27.76
CA ARG A 348 2.35 0.07 26.85
C ARG A 348 1.90 -0.03 25.40
N GLU A 349 1.52 1.10 24.85
CA GLU A 349 1.07 1.25 23.47
C GLU A 349 2.14 0.90 22.41
N ASP A 350 3.41 1.03 22.74
CA ASP A 350 4.55 0.72 21.88
C ASP A 350 4.98 -0.76 21.94
N TYR A 351 4.35 -1.56 22.81
CA TYR A 351 4.85 -2.88 23.18
C TYR A 351 3.89 -3.99 22.75
N TRP A 352 4.44 -5.04 22.15
CA TRP A 352 3.71 -6.18 21.63
C TRP A 352 4.34 -7.47 22.15
N VAL A 353 3.50 -8.39 22.62
CA VAL A 353 3.94 -9.66 23.21
C VAL A 353 3.20 -10.81 22.55
N GLY A 354 3.83 -11.97 22.46
CA GLY A 354 3.17 -13.10 21.85
C GLY A 354 4.01 -14.34 21.69
N LYS A 355 3.70 -15.09 20.64
CA LYS A 355 4.34 -16.34 20.29
C LYS A 355 4.80 -16.34 18.84
N GLU A 356 5.91 -17.01 18.61
CA GLU A 356 6.34 -17.47 17.31
C GLU A 356 6.30 -19.01 17.31
N LEU A 357 5.64 -19.58 16.30
CA LEU A 357 5.71 -20.98 15.95
C LEU A 357 6.62 -21.11 14.72
N SER A 358 7.79 -21.72 14.91
CA SER A 358 8.72 -22.02 13.81
C SER A 358 8.63 -23.51 13.47
N THR A 359 8.42 -23.84 12.19
CA THR A 359 8.32 -25.23 11.72
C THR A 359 9.21 -25.50 10.52
N MET A 360 9.62 -26.77 10.38
CA MET A 360 10.20 -27.31 9.15
C MET A 360 9.37 -28.52 8.71
N VAL A 361 8.82 -28.47 7.51
CA VAL A 361 7.97 -29.53 6.95
C VAL A 361 8.51 -29.94 5.59
N ALA A 362 8.65 -31.24 5.35
CA ALA A 362 8.97 -31.71 4.00
C ALA A 362 7.73 -31.51 3.10
N VAL A 363 7.82 -30.64 2.10
CA VAL A 363 6.71 -30.35 1.17
C VAL A 363 6.78 -31.17 -0.12
N ALA A 364 7.97 -31.68 -0.46
CA ALA A 364 8.16 -32.65 -1.54
C ALA A 364 9.34 -33.58 -1.23
N GLY A 365 9.32 -34.78 -1.81
CA GLY A 365 10.34 -35.82 -1.61
C GLY A 365 9.82 -37.03 -0.83
N PRO A 366 10.71 -37.99 -0.49
CA PRO A 366 10.35 -39.21 0.23
C PRO A 366 9.59 -39.02 1.54
N LYS A 367 9.79 -37.89 2.23
CA LYS A 367 9.16 -37.56 3.51
C LYS A 367 8.05 -36.52 3.41
N ALA A 368 7.51 -36.27 2.21
CA ALA A 368 6.48 -35.25 2.01
C ALA A 368 5.32 -35.39 3.02
N GLY A 369 5.01 -34.30 3.72
CA GLY A 369 4.02 -34.22 4.79
C GLY A 369 4.56 -34.42 6.21
N GLU A 370 5.82 -34.84 6.39
CA GLU A 370 6.41 -35.01 7.73
C GLU A 370 6.88 -33.68 8.33
N ASN A 371 6.45 -33.40 9.58
CA ASN A 371 7.02 -32.34 10.41
C ASN A 371 8.39 -32.80 10.93
N LEU A 372 9.44 -32.08 10.55
CA LEU A 372 10.82 -32.37 10.91
C LEU A 372 11.25 -31.65 12.19
N VAL A 373 10.81 -30.39 12.35
CA VAL A 373 11.09 -29.55 13.51
C VAL A 373 9.88 -28.69 13.81
N GLU A 374 9.58 -28.52 15.10
CA GLU A 374 8.59 -27.57 15.59
C GLU A 374 9.11 -26.94 16.89
N ALA A 375 9.03 -25.61 16.99
CA ALA A 375 9.41 -24.86 18.18
C ALA A 375 8.42 -23.72 18.44
N MET A 376 7.99 -23.59 19.69
CA MET A 376 7.19 -22.46 20.17
C MET A 376 8.08 -21.53 21.00
N ILE A 377 8.15 -20.26 20.61
CA ILE A 377 9.06 -19.24 21.16
C ILE A 377 8.22 -18.08 21.71
N ASP A 378 8.55 -17.57 22.89
CA ASP A 378 8.01 -16.33 23.42
C ASP A 378 8.66 -15.15 22.68
N VAL A 379 7.86 -14.16 22.28
CA VAL A 379 8.36 -12.98 21.56
C VAL A 379 7.86 -11.69 22.19
N GLU A 380 8.72 -10.66 22.13
CA GLU A 380 8.41 -9.29 22.54
C GLU A 380 9.00 -8.32 21.53
N PHE A 381 8.15 -7.41 21.04
CA PHE A 381 8.53 -6.36 20.10
C PHE A 381 8.19 -5.00 20.68
N GLU A 382 9.08 -4.04 20.43
CA GLU A 382 8.85 -2.64 20.70
C GLU A 382 8.86 -1.89 19.38
N PHE A 383 7.75 -1.21 19.10
CA PHE A 383 7.53 -0.46 17.88
C PHE A 383 7.29 1.00 18.21
N VAL A 384 7.95 1.89 17.49
CA VAL A 384 7.62 3.31 17.49
C VAL A 384 7.07 3.70 16.14
N GLU A 385 6.29 4.78 16.09
CA GLU A 385 5.81 5.30 14.81
C GLU A 385 6.97 5.76 13.93
N ASP A 386 7.12 5.10 12.77
CA ASP A 386 8.04 5.51 11.72
C ASP A 386 7.30 6.42 10.76
N THR A 387 7.25 7.68 11.14
CA THR A 387 6.65 8.70 10.28
C THR A 387 7.33 8.75 8.91
N SER A 388 8.63 8.46 8.80
CA SER A 388 9.39 8.55 7.55
C SER A 388 9.05 7.48 6.50
N SER A 389 8.43 6.37 6.90
CA SER A 389 8.23 5.21 6.02
C SER A 389 6.77 4.87 5.71
N ILE A 390 5.79 5.63 6.21
CA ILE A 390 4.34 5.38 6.01
C ILE A 390 3.96 5.27 4.51
N TRP A 391 4.78 5.84 3.63
CA TRP A 391 4.41 6.12 2.24
C TRP A 391 5.17 5.31 1.20
N LYS A 392 6.04 4.38 1.61
CA LYS A 392 6.80 3.51 0.69
C LYS A 392 6.01 2.29 0.19
N ALA A 393 4.76 2.12 0.63
CA ALA A 393 4.00 0.87 0.50
C ALA A 393 2.78 0.94 -0.44
N VAL A 394 2.58 2.03 -1.19
CA VAL A 394 1.42 2.20 -2.11
C VAL A 394 1.85 2.66 -3.49
#